data_AF-A0A5E3XE75-F1
#
_entry.id   AF-A0A5E3XE75-F1
#
_cell.length_a   1.000
_cell.length_b   1.000
_cell.length_c   1.000
_cell.angle_alpha   90.00
_cell.angle_beta   90.00
_cell.angle_gamma   90.00
#
_symmetry.space_group_name_H-M   'P 1'
#
loop_
_entity.id
_entity.type
_entity.pdbx_description
1 polymer ?
#
loop_
_entity_poly.entity_id
_entity_poly.type
_entity_poly.pdbx_seq_one_letter_code
_entity_poly.pdbx_strand_id
1 'polypeptide(L)'
;MLILKAQASQNYIELDTYVRIDAPKLEHLAINCDVDIIRANLHYVRLLSRSSAGLRHLDYALFFKRWQRTLLELQIDDAGNDGHACVHALRELNGGPLRVLRLTCHSPDGGKVDYTPQPALDLPLLQRCSTTTQLLFQPPPPLEQMDVVVRNMEILGGMLEGLANTISLRVTFEKARPAPVLPRQSAATRTVFPKLRFLDVETSLDMSTVLLLNAIDFPSLLSLNITLEIKTRKTSGPLHWTMYEAGSEADSDQSAELSESDSAETTVSTASIGCLHSVVNDGYDLMQQGDALHDLRPHLARLLSGPVKLEVRTRARIGNRGQHIKFTLIDEPRSRSGTDPDDNHQPGLHINVYIDSGWCRCTRNEGYAVSAVHALPAVTIEAIAEIRVAVDIECGPKSAGANTDKVGRLFDTQAPDGVETGYRFGFWTPSDACGDAHSPRESMILRKELLYLPNVLKLDVDVIRSHRWVGNSMLRAIVANNEDELARRSSRPTLCRLQHIYLTASMMGRSVRIDQEGSKVWEEVKQLAMVRRRMFDAGLCPQLCLVLVGNFCACRGPIHETTYIREVQDLIPISFQLPLDGCRRCTLST
;
A
#
# COMPACT_ATOMS: atom_id res chain seq x y z
N MET A 1 -15.30 30.98 19.22
CA MET A 1 -14.05 30.24 19.50
C MET A 1 -13.01 31.24 19.97
N LEU A 2 -12.58 31.15 21.23
CA LEU A 2 -11.56 32.02 21.80
C LEU A 2 -10.25 31.21 21.85
N ILE A 3 -9.25 31.60 21.05
CA ILE A 3 -7.94 30.94 21.03
C ILE A 3 -7.00 31.80 21.87
N LEU A 4 -6.63 31.34 23.06
CA LEU A 4 -5.56 31.94 23.85
C LEU A 4 -4.22 31.38 23.35
N LYS A 5 -3.27 32.25 23.03
CA LYS A 5 -1.90 31.89 22.67
C LYS A 5 -0.95 32.75 23.49
N ALA A 6 -0.20 32.14 24.40
CA ALA A 6 0.97 32.76 25.01
C ALA A 6 2.20 32.44 24.14
N GLN A 7 2.93 33.44 23.65
CA GLN A 7 4.22 33.26 23.00
C GLN A 7 5.34 33.45 24.02
N ALA A 8 6.08 32.39 24.34
CA ALA A 8 7.30 32.49 25.12
C ALA A 8 8.48 32.83 24.18
N SER A 9 9.17 33.94 24.45
CA SER A 9 10.44 34.31 23.81
C SER A 9 11.60 33.52 24.40
N GLN A 10 12.60 33.18 23.57
CA GLN A 10 13.75 32.30 23.86
C GLN A 10 14.76 32.75 24.95
N ASN A 11 14.44 33.74 25.79
CA ASN A 11 15.30 34.16 26.90
C ASN A 11 14.53 34.00 28.22
N TYR A 12 14.95 33.03 29.03
CA TYR A 12 14.27 32.58 30.24
C TYR A 12 14.17 33.66 31.34
N ILE A 13 12.93 34.04 31.64
CA ILE A 13 12.45 34.35 32.99
C ILE A 13 11.19 33.48 33.14
N GLU A 14 11.21 32.46 34.01
CA GLU A 14 9.99 31.72 34.37
C GLU A 14 9.11 32.66 35.21
N LEU A 15 8.14 33.31 34.55
CA LEU A 15 7.01 33.95 35.21
C LEU A 15 5.86 32.94 35.21
N ASP A 16 5.42 32.50 36.40
CA ASP A 16 4.19 31.72 36.64
C ASP A 16 2.94 32.51 36.21
N THR A 17 2.78 32.66 34.91
CA THR A 17 1.67 33.41 34.30
C THR A 17 0.62 32.41 33.84
N TYR A 18 -0.39 32.19 34.70
CA TYR A 18 -1.59 31.43 34.34
C TYR A 18 -2.72 32.38 33.90
N VAL A 19 -3.58 31.93 32.98
CA VAL A 19 -4.72 32.71 32.52
C VAL A 19 -5.96 32.34 33.31
N ARG A 20 -6.59 33.32 33.96
CA ARG A 20 -7.84 33.13 34.70
C ARG A 20 -9.05 33.45 33.82
N ILE A 21 -9.98 32.51 33.67
CA ILE A 21 -11.15 32.60 32.78
C ILE A 21 -12.44 32.64 33.62
N ASP A 22 -13.18 33.75 33.55
CA ASP A 22 -14.55 33.87 34.04
C ASP A 22 -15.49 34.24 32.90
N ALA A 23 -15.99 33.24 32.20
CA ALA A 23 -16.79 33.41 30.99
C ALA A 23 -17.96 32.41 30.99
N PRO A 24 -19.08 32.68 31.69
CA PRO A 24 -20.15 31.70 31.90
C PRO A 24 -20.86 31.23 30.62
N LYS A 25 -20.76 31.97 29.52
CA LYS A 25 -21.28 31.60 28.19
C LYS A 25 -20.24 30.93 27.29
N LEU A 26 -19.05 30.63 27.81
CA LEU A 26 -18.00 29.99 27.04
C LEU A 26 -18.29 28.51 26.89
N GLU A 27 -18.50 28.07 25.64
CA GLU A 27 -18.82 26.68 25.30
C GLU A 27 -17.67 25.93 24.64
N HIS A 28 -16.73 26.66 24.02
CA HIS A 28 -15.61 26.07 23.29
C HIS A 28 -14.31 26.66 23.81
N LEU A 29 -13.39 25.80 24.23
CA LEU A 29 -12.11 26.22 24.79
C LEU A 29 -10.96 25.37 24.25
N ALA A 30 -9.92 26.04 23.75
CA ALA A 30 -8.64 25.42 23.42
C ALA A 30 -7.57 25.95 24.37
N ILE A 31 -6.92 25.06 25.11
CA ILE A 31 -5.95 25.36 26.17
C ILE A 31 -4.57 24.93 25.68
N ASN A 32 -3.60 25.84 25.72
CA ASN A 32 -2.19 25.56 25.39
C ASN A 32 -1.20 26.15 26.41
N CYS A 33 -1.72 26.60 27.55
CA CYS A 33 -0.99 27.20 28.65
C CYS A 33 -1.74 26.90 29.95
N ASP A 34 -1.13 27.17 31.10
CA ASP A 34 -1.80 26.98 32.39
C ASP A 34 -3.00 27.94 32.52
N VAL A 35 -4.16 27.38 32.90
CA VAL A 35 -5.42 28.11 33.02
C VAL A 35 -6.16 27.78 34.32
N ASP A 36 -6.75 28.80 34.95
CA ASP A 36 -7.73 28.65 36.04
C ASP A 36 -9.11 29.06 35.51
N ILE A 37 -10.07 28.13 35.45
CA ILE A 37 -11.41 28.39 34.95
C ILE A 37 -12.36 28.59 36.12
N ILE A 38 -12.79 29.83 36.37
CA ILE A 38 -13.73 30.15 37.44
C ILE A 38 -15.16 29.80 37.05
N ARG A 39 -15.61 30.12 35.83
CA ARG A 39 -16.94 29.78 35.30
C ARG A 39 -16.91 29.65 33.78
N ALA A 40 -17.57 28.62 33.26
CA ALA A 40 -17.79 28.37 31.85
C ALA A 40 -19.03 27.47 31.69
N ASN A 41 -19.38 27.10 30.46
CA ASN A 41 -20.34 26.03 30.17
C ASN A 41 -19.77 25.17 29.04
N LEU A 42 -18.65 24.50 29.32
CA LEU A 42 -17.85 23.87 28.27
C LEU A 42 -18.58 22.67 27.66
N HIS A 43 -18.74 22.73 26.34
CA HIS A 43 -19.21 21.63 25.49
C HIS A 43 -18.05 21.01 24.70
N TYR A 44 -17.05 21.83 24.32
CA TYR A 44 -15.94 21.43 23.48
C TYR A 44 -14.62 21.88 24.11
N VAL A 45 -13.73 20.93 24.36
CA VAL A 45 -12.41 21.20 24.94
C VAL A 45 -11.32 20.59 24.09
N ARG A 46 -10.29 21.39 23.80
CA ARG A 46 -9.03 20.93 23.21
C ARG A 46 -7.86 21.30 24.11
N LEU A 47 -7.17 20.31 24.65
CA LEU A 47 -5.96 20.48 25.46
C LEU A 47 -4.75 20.24 24.54
N LEU A 48 -3.82 21.18 24.48
CA LEU A 48 -2.62 21.15 23.67
C LEU A 48 -1.41 21.22 24.61
N SER A 49 -0.68 20.13 24.87
CA SER A 49 0.63 20.28 25.51
C SER A 49 1.67 20.51 24.43
N ARG A 50 2.30 21.70 24.44
CA ARG A 50 3.42 22.00 23.53
C ARG A 50 4.78 21.89 24.20
N SER A 51 4.81 21.63 25.51
CA SER A 51 6.03 21.53 26.31
C SER A 51 6.13 20.16 26.97
N SER A 52 7.36 19.67 27.10
CA SER A 52 7.71 18.49 27.93
C SER A 52 7.26 18.61 29.40
N ALA A 53 6.90 19.82 29.83
CA ALA A 53 6.44 20.15 31.17
C ALA A 53 4.96 19.83 31.48
N GLY A 54 4.14 19.46 30.49
CA GLY A 54 2.69 19.27 30.71
C GLY A 54 1.95 20.57 31.04
N LEU A 55 0.64 20.48 31.33
CA LEU A 55 -0.15 21.57 31.92
C LEU A 55 -0.01 21.48 33.45
N ARG A 56 1.11 21.98 33.98
CA ARG A 56 1.56 21.78 35.37
C ARG A 56 0.50 22.10 36.43
N HIS A 57 -0.44 22.99 36.12
CA HIS A 57 -1.48 23.44 37.06
C HIS A 57 -2.89 22.88 36.77
N LEU A 58 -3.07 22.08 35.72
CA LEU A 58 -4.38 21.50 35.40
C LEU A 58 -4.57 20.16 36.11
N ASP A 59 -5.35 20.15 37.19
CA ASP A 59 -5.88 18.91 37.75
C ASP A 59 -6.96 18.35 36.79
N TYR A 60 -6.56 17.40 35.94
CA TYR A 60 -7.44 16.75 34.97
C TYR A 60 -8.68 16.14 35.62
N ALA A 61 -8.57 15.54 36.81
CA ALA A 61 -9.69 14.88 37.47
C ALA A 61 -10.73 15.91 37.91
N LEU A 62 -10.29 16.98 38.58
CA LEU A 62 -11.18 18.07 38.97
C LEU A 62 -11.81 18.74 37.74
N PHE A 63 -11.01 18.97 36.70
CA PHE A 63 -11.45 19.60 35.46
C PHE A 63 -12.54 18.77 34.76
N PHE A 64 -12.31 17.47 34.56
CA PHE A 64 -13.28 16.58 33.90
C PHE A 64 -14.53 16.40 34.73
N LYS A 65 -14.40 16.19 36.04
CA LYS A 65 -15.54 16.09 36.97
C LYS A 65 -16.44 17.31 36.91
N ARG A 66 -15.84 18.50 36.81
CA ARG A 66 -16.56 19.77 36.76
C ARG A 66 -17.44 19.91 35.51
N TRP A 67 -16.97 19.41 34.37
CA TRP A 67 -17.67 19.51 33.08
C TRP A 67 -18.29 18.20 32.62
N GLN A 68 -18.30 17.17 33.47
CA GLN A 68 -18.85 15.83 33.20
C GLN A 68 -20.23 15.86 32.54
N ARG A 69 -21.10 16.80 32.95
CA ARG A 69 -22.50 16.87 32.47
C ARG A 69 -22.71 17.68 31.20
N THR A 70 -21.72 18.45 30.77
CA THR A 70 -21.86 19.39 29.66
C THR A 70 -20.92 19.07 28.50
N LEU A 71 -19.81 18.38 28.78
CA LEU A 71 -18.78 18.10 27.80
C LEU A 71 -19.26 17.09 26.76
N LEU A 72 -19.33 17.51 25.50
CA LEU A 72 -19.71 16.70 24.34
C LEU A 72 -18.48 16.22 23.57
N GLU A 73 -17.42 17.02 23.56
CA GLU A 73 -16.23 16.81 22.74
C GLU A 73 -14.95 17.11 23.53
N LEU A 74 -14.04 16.14 23.57
CA LEU A 74 -12.74 16.26 24.23
C LEU A 74 -11.62 15.83 23.29
N GLN A 75 -10.66 16.73 23.08
CA GLN A 75 -9.43 16.46 22.37
C GLN A 75 -8.23 16.78 23.26
N ILE A 76 -7.26 15.86 23.32
CA ILE A 76 -6.01 16.03 24.06
C ILE A 76 -4.88 15.70 23.10
N ASP A 77 -4.18 16.74 22.65
CA ASP A 77 -3.03 16.61 21.77
C ASP A 77 -1.76 16.68 22.63
N ASP A 78 -1.14 15.51 22.78
CA ASP A 78 0.08 15.24 23.53
C ASP A 78 -0.06 15.60 25.01
N ALA A 79 -0.24 14.63 25.89
CA ALA A 79 -0.28 14.89 27.33
C ALA A 79 1.13 14.97 27.96
N GLY A 80 2.20 14.83 27.16
CA GLY A 80 3.59 14.81 27.66
C GLY A 80 3.78 13.78 28.77
N ASN A 81 4.50 14.18 29.83
CA ASN A 81 4.78 13.35 31.00
C ASN A 81 3.52 13.01 31.83
N ASP A 82 2.43 13.78 31.70
CA ASP A 82 1.20 13.59 32.49
C ASP A 82 0.19 12.65 31.81
N GLY A 83 0.57 11.99 30.71
CA GLY A 83 -0.33 11.12 29.95
C GLY A 83 -1.05 10.07 30.78
N HIS A 84 -0.34 9.46 31.74
CA HIS A 84 -0.95 8.46 32.63
C HIS A 84 -2.01 9.09 33.56
N ALA A 85 -1.70 10.22 34.20
CA ALA A 85 -2.65 10.91 35.08
C ALA A 85 -3.88 11.40 34.31
N CYS A 86 -3.66 11.93 33.11
CA CYS A 86 -4.71 12.37 32.20
C CYS A 86 -5.66 11.22 31.81
N VAL A 87 -5.12 10.06 31.40
CA VAL A 87 -5.94 8.88 31.04
C VAL A 87 -6.71 8.36 32.25
N HIS A 88 -6.09 8.32 33.43
CA HIS A 88 -6.79 7.93 34.66
C HIS A 88 -7.93 8.89 35.03
N ALA A 89 -7.76 10.19 34.79
CA ALA A 89 -8.77 11.20 35.06
C ALA A 89 -10.01 11.09 34.15
N LEU A 90 -9.90 10.46 32.97
CA LEU A 90 -11.04 10.29 32.05
C LEU A 90 -12.24 9.58 32.70
N ARG A 91 -12.01 8.76 33.73
CA ARG A 91 -13.08 8.11 34.51
C ARG A 91 -14.08 9.12 35.11
N GLU A 92 -13.65 10.35 35.37
CA GLU A 92 -14.52 11.40 35.91
C GLU A 92 -15.57 11.87 34.89
N LEU A 93 -15.42 11.48 33.61
CA LEU A 93 -16.42 11.68 32.55
C LEU A 93 -17.46 10.56 32.47
N ASN A 94 -17.34 9.49 33.26
CA ASN A 94 -18.24 8.34 33.20
C ASN A 94 -19.71 8.76 33.38
N GLY A 95 -20.61 8.22 32.56
CA GLY A 95 -22.03 8.58 32.52
C GLY A 95 -22.34 9.97 31.94
N GLY A 96 -21.32 10.72 31.50
CA GLY A 96 -21.47 12.02 30.86
C GLY A 96 -21.96 11.94 29.40
N PRO A 97 -22.30 13.08 28.77
CA PRO A 97 -22.82 13.15 27.40
C PRO A 97 -21.72 13.17 26.33
N LEU A 98 -20.50 12.76 26.66
CA LEU A 98 -19.36 12.80 25.75
C LEU A 98 -19.64 11.93 24.50
N ARG A 99 -19.56 12.56 23.33
CA ARG A 99 -19.80 11.91 22.02
C ARG A 99 -18.54 11.66 21.23
N VAL A 100 -17.52 12.51 21.41
CA VAL A 100 -16.26 12.40 20.68
C VAL A 100 -15.09 12.54 21.64
N LEU A 101 -14.16 11.60 21.54
CA LEU A 101 -12.92 11.57 22.31
C LEU A 101 -11.72 11.44 21.35
N ARG A 102 -10.74 12.34 21.45
CA ARG A 102 -9.49 12.26 20.68
C ARG A 102 -8.32 12.37 21.63
N LEU A 103 -7.50 11.33 21.70
CA LEU A 103 -6.39 11.21 22.63
C LEU A 103 -5.13 10.80 21.88
N THR A 104 -4.25 11.76 21.64
CA THR A 104 -2.92 11.45 21.13
C THR A 104 -1.94 11.68 22.28
N CYS A 105 -1.60 10.63 23.02
CA CYS A 105 -0.56 10.70 24.05
C CYS A 105 0.70 10.03 23.49
N HIS A 106 1.77 10.80 23.30
CA HIS A 106 3.06 10.26 22.93
C HIS A 106 3.88 10.06 24.19
N SER A 107 4.35 8.84 24.45
CA SER A 107 5.37 8.64 25.49
C SER A 107 6.68 9.24 24.99
N PRO A 108 7.23 10.27 25.67
CA PRO A 108 8.39 11.03 25.18
C PRO A 108 9.66 10.18 25.00
N ASP A 109 9.76 9.04 25.68
CA ASP A 109 10.97 8.23 25.68
C ASP A 109 10.96 7.07 24.68
N GLY A 110 9.84 6.84 23.95
CA GLY A 110 9.65 5.58 23.22
C GLY A 110 9.79 4.34 24.12
N GLY A 111 9.80 4.55 25.45
CA GLY A 111 10.05 3.57 26.49
C GLY A 111 8.82 2.69 26.68
N LYS A 112 9.05 1.56 27.36
CA LYS A 112 8.03 0.57 27.72
C LYS A 112 6.81 1.28 28.28
N VAL A 113 5.66 1.10 27.62
CA VAL A 113 4.37 1.44 28.20
C VAL A 113 4.26 0.53 29.40
N ASP A 114 4.37 1.07 30.61
CA ASP A 114 4.06 0.30 31.81
C ASP A 114 2.63 -0.21 31.65
N TYR A 115 2.44 -1.52 31.78
CA TYR A 115 1.15 -2.20 31.73
C TYR A 115 0.32 -1.89 32.98
N THR A 116 0.20 -0.61 33.36
CA THR A 116 -0.70 -0.21 34.41
C THR A 116 -2.14 -0.44 33.93
N PRO A 117 -2.96 -1.16 34.73
CA PRO A 117 -4.34 -1.41 34.38
C PRO A 117 -5.08 -0.08 34.21
N GLN A 118 -5.56 0.17 33.00
CA GLN A 118 -6.31 1.37 32.66
C GLN A 118 -7.67 1.34 33.34
N PRO A 119 -8.25 2.50 33.72
CA PRO A 119 -9.59 2.52 34.29
C PRO A 119 -10.62 2.10 33.24
N ALA A 120 -11.66 1.39 33.70
CA ALA A 120 -12.84 1.16 32.87
C ALA A 120 -13.63 2.47 32.69
N LEU A 121 -13.89 2.81 31.43
CA LEU A 121 -14.65 3.98 31.02
C LEU A 121 -16.08 3.58 30.65
N ASP A 122 -17.05 4.21 31.31
CA ASP A 122 -18.47 4.08 31.02
C ASP A 122 -18.94 5.34 30.30
N LEU A 123 -18.85 5.33 28.97
CA LEU A 123 -19.17 6.48 28.12
C LEU A 123 -20.30 6.09 27.15
N PRO A 124 -21.54 5.94 27.62
CA PRO A 124 -22.63 5.27 26.89
C PRO A 124 -23.07 5.99 25.61
N LEU A 125 -22.72 7.27 25.46
CA LEU A 125 -23.06 8.12 24.30
C LEU A 125 -21.87 8.36 23.37
N LEU A 126 -20.73 7.71 23.60
CA LEU A 126 -19.53 7.88 22.79
C LEU A 126 -19.75 7.28 21.40
N GLN A 127 -19.65 8.12 20.37
CA GLN A 127 -19.86 7.76 18.97
C GLN A 127 -18.55 7.73 18.19
N ARG A 128 -17.56 8.56 18.55
CA ARG A 128 -16.28 8.64 17.84
C ARG A 128 -15.13 8.64 18.82
N CYS A 129 -14.14 7.81 18.59
CA CYS A 129 -12.94 7.78 19.41
C CYS A 129 -11.69 7.61 18.54
N SER A 130 -10.67 8.42 18.82
CA SER A 130 -9.32 8.23 18.27
C SER A 130 -8.34 8.19 19.43
N THR A 131 -7.48 7.17 19.48
CA THR A 131 -6.53 7.00 20.57
C THR A 131 -5.20 6.39 20.13
N THR A 132 -4.10 6.87 20.69
CA THR A 132 -2.77 6.23 20.65
C THR A 132 -2.46 5.44 21.93
N THR A 133 -3.41 5.41 22.88
CA THR A 133 -3.27 4.80 24.21
C THR A 133 -4.33 3.75 24.44
N GLN A 134 -4.02 2.76 25.28
CA GLN A 134 -4.98 1.74 25.69
C GLN A 134 -6.14 2.37 26.46
N LEU A 135 -7.38 2.15 26.00
CA LEU A 135 -8.61 2.55 26.67
C LEU A 135 -9.48 1.32 26.86
N LEU A 136 -10.05 1.16 28.05
CA LEU A 136 -10.97 0.08 28.37
C LEU A 136 -12.38 0.65 28.47
N PHE A 137 -13.27 0.26 27.56
CA PHE A 137 -14.66 0.67 27.61
C PHE A 137 -15.53 -0.44 28.19
N GLN A 138 -16.24 -0.14 29.28
CA GLN A 138 -17.18 -1.07 29.91
C GLN A 138 -18.38 -0.30 30.48
N PRO A 139 -19.60 -0.49 29.94
CA PRO A 139 -19.95 -1.33 28.79
C PRO A 139 -19.43 -0.79 27.43
N PRO A 140 -19.40 -1.62 26.36
CA PRO A 140 -18.96 -1.19 25.02
C PRO A 140 -19.89 -0.11 24.41
N PRO A 141 -19.40 1.11 24.14
CA PRO A 141 -20.20 2.21 23.61
C PRO A 141 -20.61 2.00 22.14
N PRO A 142 -21.66 2.71 21.66
CA PRO A 142 -22.13 2.62 20.28
C PRO A 142 -21.24 3.41 19.31
N LEU A 143 -19.98 3.00 19.18
CA LEU A 143 -19.00 3.67 18.32
C LEU A 143 -19.38 3.57 16.84
N GLU A 144 -19.60 4.71 16.20
CA GLU A 144 -19.67 4.82 14.75
C GLU A 144 -18.28 4.68 14.13
N GLN A 145 -17.27 5.30 14.75
CA GLN A 145 -15.89 5.30 14.28
C GLN A 145 -14.90 5.16 15.44
N MET A 146 -13.94 4.26 15.26
CA MET A 146 -12.82 4.07 16.17
C MET A 146 -11.51 4.07 15.38
N ASP A 147 -10.58 4.94 15.75
CA ASP A 147 -9.22 4.95 15.22
C ASP A 147 -8.23 4.63 16.36
N VAL A 148 -7.54 3.50 16.27
CA VAL A 148 -6.58 3.03 17.27
C VAL A 148 -5.19 3.00 16.67
N VAL A 149 -4.23 3.63 17.34
CA VAL A 149 -2.80 3.49 17.03
C VAL A 149 -2.16 2.71 18.18
N VAL A 150 -1.59 1.54 17.88
CA VAL A 150 -1.05 0.61 18.87
C VAL A 150 0.31 0.10 18.45
N ARG A 151 1.17 -0.22 19.41
CA ARG A 151 2.51 -0.78 19.12
C ARG A 151 2.49 -2.27 18.84
N ASN A 152 1.53 -3.00 19.38
CA ASN A 152 1.45 -4.45 19.26
C ASN A 152 0.03 -4.96 19.49
N MET A 153 -0.16 -6.26 19.20
CA MET A 153 -1.44 -6.94 19.36
C MET A 153 -1.86 -7.14 20.83
N GLU A 154 -0.92 -7.17 21.78
CA GLU A 154 -1.24 -7.35 23.21
C GLU A 154 -2.04 -6.17 23.77
N ILE A 155 -1.59 -4.94 23.45
CA ILE A 155 -2.30 -3.71 23.83
C ILE A 155 -3.69 -3.68 23.19
N LEU A 156 -3.77 -3.99 21.89
CA LEU A 156 -5.04 -4.02 21.17
C LEU A 156 -5.99 -5.08 21.74
N GLY A 157 -5.47 -6.26 22.07
CA GLY A 157 -6.21 -7.39 22.63
C GLY A 157 -7.00 -7.01 23.88
N GLY A 158 -6.39 -6.22 24.77
CA GLY A 158 -7.06 -5.69 25.96
C GLY A 158 -8.19 -4.70 25.66
N MET A 159 -8.23 -4.10 24.46
CA MET A 159 -9.26 -3.13 24.07
C MET A 159 -10.45 -3.78 23.35
N LEU A 160 -10.25 -4.93 22.69
CA LEU A 160 -11.20 -5.48 21.71
C LEU A 160 -12.64 -5.60 22.23
N GLU A 161 -12.83 -6.07 23.47
CA GLU A 161 -14.17 -6.23 24.06
C GLU A 161 -14.93 -4.90 24.13
N GLY A 162 -14.25 -3.81 24.52
CA GLY A 162 -14.83 -2.47 24.58
C GLY A 162 -15.16 -1.88 23.20
N LEU A 163 -14.64 -2.46 22.11
CA LEU A 163 -14.86 -2.01 20.75
C LEU A 163 -15.91 -2.85 20.00
N ALA A 164 -16.50 -3.88 20.62
CA ALA A 164 -17.39 -4.83 19.96
C ALA A 164 -18.58 -4.19 19.20
N ASN A 165 -19.07 -3.04 19.67
CA ASN A 165 -20.19 -2.31 19.07
C ASN A 165 -19.79 -1.31 17.96
N THR A 166 -18.52 -1.31 17.54
CA THR A 166 -17.98 -0.38 16.55
C THR A 166 -18.49 -0.67 15.14
N ILE A 167 -18.84 0.37 14.36
CA ILE A 167 -19.23 0.25 12.95
C ILE A 167 -18.01 0.32 12.02
N SER A 168 -17.10 1.25 12.26
CA SER A 168 -15.85 1.43 11.50
C SER A 168 -14.65 1.42 12.44
N LEU A 169 -13.72 0.50 12.24
CA LEU A 169 -12.50 0.38 13.04
C LEU A 169 -11.27 0.57 12.15
N ARG A 170 -10.43 1.54 12.48
CA ARG A 170 -9.07 1.69 11.94
C ARG A 170 -8.06 1.29 13.01
N VAL A 171 -7.11 0.43 12.65
CA VAL A 171 -6.01 0.00 13.49
C VAL A 171 -4.71 0.31 12.78
N THR A 172 -3.88 1.18 13.33
CA THR A 172 -2.52 1.44 12.85
C THR A 172 -1.54 0.82 13.83
N PHE A 173 -0.78 -0.18 13.36
CA PHE A 173 0.33 -0.75 14.12
C PHE A 173 1.57 0.12 13.94
N GLU A 174 2.03 0.77 15.01
CA GLU A 174 3.32 1.44 15.01
C GLU A 174 4.44 0.41 14.82
N LYS A 175 5.46 0.77 14.04
CA LYS A 175 6.60 -0.09 13.72
C LYS A 175 7.30 -0.54 15.01
N ALA A 176 6.94 -1.71 15.53
CA ALA A 176 7.59 -2.30 16.68
C ALA A 176 9.05 -2.58 16.32
N ARG A 177 9.99 -2.32 17.24
CA ARG A 177 11.25 -3.08 17.22
C ARG A 177 10.83 -4.56 17.28
N PRO A 178 11.43 -5.46 16.49
CA PRO A 178 11.05 -6.87 16.48
C PRO A 178 11.04 -7.38 17.92
N ALA A 179 9.84 -7.47 18.49
CA ALA A 179 9.67 -8.10 19.77
C ALA A 179 9.90 -9.59 19.51
N PRO A 180 10.64 -10.30 20.37
CA PRO A 180 10.83 -11.73 20.20
C PRO A 180 9.46 -12.38 20.03
N VAL A 181 9.32 -13.15 18.96
CA VAL A 181 8.15 -13.98 18.67
C VAL A 181 7.88 -14.82 19.90
N LEU A 182 6.92 -14.40 20.72
CA LEU A 182 6.47 -15.19 21.85
C LEU A 182 5.51 -16.25 21.30
N PRO A 183 5.83 -17.54 21.44
CA PRO A 183 4.90 -18.59 21.08
C PRO A 183 3.78 -18.68 22.13
N ARG A 184 2.58 -18.99 21.64
CA ARG A 184 1.35 -19.32 22.39
C ARG A 184 0.69 -18.15 23.11
N GLN A 185 -0.07 -17.35 22.35
CA GLN A 185 -1.33 -16.89 22.91
C GLN A 185 -2.22 -18.11 23.11
N SER A 186 -2.65 -18.29 24.36
CA SER A 186 -3.77 -19.12 24.77
C SER A 186 -4.95 -18.92 23.82
N ALA A 187 -5.85 -19.90 23.74
CA ALA A 187 -7.11 -19.80 23.00
C ALA A 187 -7.90 -18.57 23.49
N ALA A 188 -7.59 -17.40 22.95
CA ALA A 188 -8.30 -16.17 23.23
C ALA A 188 -9.68 -16.35 22.62
N THR A 189 -10.69 -16.27 23.47
CA THR A 189 -12.09 -16.15 23.04
C THR A 189 -12.16 -15.07 21.98
N ARG A 190 -12.62 -15.43 20.78
CA ARG A 190 -12.78 -14.46 19.69
C ARG A 190 -13.80 -13.42 20.10
N THR A 191 -13.43 -12.16 19.96
CA THR A 191 -14.34 -11.05 20.20
C THR A 191 -15.25 -10.91 18.97
N VAL A 192 -16.56 -11.00 19.19
CA VAL A 192 -17.54 -10.83 18.12
C VAL A 192 -17.83 -9.34 17.94
N PHE A 193 -17.68 -8.86 16.71
CA PHE A 193 -18.00 -7.50 16.29
C PHE A 193 -19.28 -7.53 15.43
N PRO A 194 -20.48 -7.58 16.03
CA PRO A 194 -21.73 -7.76 15.30
C PRO A 194 -22.06 -6.60 14.36
N LYS A 195 -21.56 -5.39 14.64
CA LYS A 195 -21.89 -4.16 13.89
C LYS A 195 -20.77 -3.68 12.97
N LEU A 196 -19.60 -4.30 13.02
CA LEU A 196 -18.44 -3.85 12.24
C LEU A 196 -18.69 -4.08 10.76
N ARG A 197 -18.66 -2.98 10.00
CA ARG A 197 -18.84 -2.97 8.54
C ARG A 197 -17.54 -2.66 7.80
N PHE A 198 -16.67 -1.86 8.41
CA PHE A 198 -15.42 -1.40 7.81
C PHE A 198 -14.26 -1.65 8.78
N LEU A 199 -13.24 -2.38 8.32
CA LEU A 199 -12.00 -2.60 9.05
C LEU A 199 -10.83 -2.10 8.19
N ASP A 200 -10.07 -1.14 8.70
CA ASP A 200 -8.87 -0.60 8.07
C ASP A 200 -7.66 -0.93 8.94
N VAL A 201 -6.69 -1.66 8.42
CA VAL A 201 -5.51 -2.10 9.17
C VAL A 201 -4.27 -1.59 8.45
N GLU A 202 -3.50 -0.75 9.12
CA GLU A 202 -2.22 -0.25 8.64
C GLU A 202 -1.09 -0.92 9.42
N THR A 203 -0.18 -1.61 8.73
CA THR A 203 0.94 -2.33 9.35
C THR A 203 2.20 -2.26 8.49
N SER A 204 3.36 -2.39 9.12
CA SER A 204 4.64 -2.62 8.46
C SER A 204 4.91 -4.11 8.19
N LEU A 205 3.89 -4.85 7.71
CA LEU A 205 3.99 -6.25 7.30
C LEU A 205 4.33 -7.26 8.41
N ASP A 206 3.87 -7.04 9.64
CA ASP A 206 4.07 -8.00 10.74
C ASP A 206 2.91 -9.02 10.89
N MET A 207 3.09 -10.01 11.77
CA MET A 207 2.02 -10.97 12.13
C MET A 207 0.83 -10.30 12.83
N SER A 208 0.87 -9.01 13.19
CA SER A 208 -0.18 -8.36 13.97
C SER A 208 -1.51 -8.31 13.21
N THR A 209 -1.48 -8.18 11.88
CA THR A 209 -2.72 -8.26 11.07
C THR A 209 -3.33 -9.65 11.13
N VAL A 210 -2.52 -10.71 11.00
CA VAL A 210 -2.98 -12.10 11.11
C VAL A 210 -3.55 -12.37 12.50
N LEU A 211 -2.86 -11.90 13.55
CA LEU A 211 -3.32 -12.05 14.93
C LEU A 211 -4.63 -11.30 15.18
N LEU A 212 -4.78 -10.09 14.65
CA LEU A 212 -6.03 -9.33 14.72
C LEU A 212 -7.18 -10.09 14.05
N LEU A 213 -7.00 -10.55 12.81
CA LEU A 213 -8.02 -11.32 12.07
C LEU A 213 -8.31 -12.71 12.68
N ASN A 214 -7.44 -13.20 13.57
CA ASN A 214 -7.68 -14.41 14.37
C ASN A 214 -8.45 -14.13 15.66
N ALA A 215 -8.26 -12.95 16.24
CA ALA A 215 -8.85 -12.55 17.51
C ALA A 215 -10.29 -12.04 17.40
N ILE A 216 -10.76 -11.71 16.19
CA ILE A 216 -12.08 -11.12 15.99
C ILE A 216 -12.94 -11.93 15.01
N ASP A 217 -14.26 -11.95 15.25
CA ASP A 217 -15.27 -12.42 14.30
C ASP A 217 -16.16 -11.24 13.89
N PHE A 218 -16.37 -11.04 12.58
CA PHE A 218 -17.04 -9.85 12.02
C PHE A 218 -18.16 -10.24 11.03
N PRO A 219 -19.31 -10.78 11.50
CA PRO A 219 -20.35 -11.33 10.62
C PRO A 219 -20.96 -10.32 9.64
N SER A 220 -20.84 -9.02 9.92
CA SER A 220 -21.41 -7.92 9.14
C SER A 220 -20.39 -7.17 8.29
N LEU A 221 -19.16 -7.70 8.14
CA LEU A 221 -18.09 -6.99 7.43
C LEU A 221 -18.42 -6.82 5.95
N LEU A 222 -18.33 -5.58 5.48
CA LEU A 222 -18.51 -5.23 4.08
C LEU A 222 -17.19 -4.93 3.39
N SER A 223 -16.24 -4.32 4.11
CA SER A 223 -14.94 -3.94 3.58
C SER A 223 -13.83 -4.22 4.58
N LEU A 224 -12.77 -4.87 4.09
CA LEU A 224 -11.49 -5.01 4.78
C LEU A 224 -10.42 -4.31 3.95
N ASN A 225 -9.77 -3.30 4.53
CA ASN A 225 -8.65 -2.61 3.93
C ASN A 225 -7.38 -2.91 4.73
N ILE A 226 -6.35 -3.41 4.07
CA ILE A 226 -5.05 -3.68 4.67
C ILE A 226 -4.04 -2.82 3.94
N THR A 227 -3.42 -1.88 4.65
CA THR A 227 -2.36 -1.02 4.12
C THR A 227 -1.02 -1.51 4.64
N LEU A 228 -0.18 -1.95 3.71
CA LEU A 228 1.14 -2.51 3.93
C LEU A 228 2.16 -1.45 3.53
N GLU A 229 2.88 -0.92 4.51
CA GLU A 229 3.89 0.10 4.28
C GLU A 229 5.29 -0.52 4.17
N ILE A 230 5.82 -0.57 2.96
CA ILE A 230 7.18 -1.00 2.65
C ILE A 230 8.06 0.24 2.56
N LYS A 231 8.62 0.63 3.71
CA LYS A 231 9.65 1.68 3.77
C LYS A 231 11.02 1.03 3.63
N THR A 232 11.69 1.25 2.49
CA THR A 232 13.14 1.01 2.43
C THR A 232 13.80 1.99 3.38
N ARG A 233 14.61 1.50 4.33
CA ARG A 233 15.26 2.39 5.28
C ARG A 233 16.17 3.31 4.47
N LYS A 234 15.85 4.61 4.42
CA LYS A 234 16.90 5.60 4.16
C LYS A 234 17.92 5.38 5.27
N THR A 235 19.07 4.82 4.95
CA THR A 235 20.26 5.03 5.77
C THR A 235 20.42 6.54 5.84
N SER A 236 19.95 7.11 6.95
CA SER A 236 19.99 8.53 7.23
C SER A 236 21.44 8.90 7.54
N GLY A 237 22.23 9.01 6.49
CA GLY A 237 23.53 9.66 6.48
C GLY A 237 23.67 10.36 5.13
N PRO A 238 24.07 11.63 5.07
CA PRO A 238 24.49 12.22 3.82
C PRO A 238 25.75 11.47 3.37
N LEU A 239 25.59 10.48 2.50
CA LEU A 239 26.70 9.98 1.69
C LEU A 239 27.06 11.12 0.73
N HIS A 240 27.99 11.96 1.16
CA HIS A 240 28.66 12.94 0.32
C HIS A 240 29.37 12.16 -0.78
N TRP A 241 28.73 12.00 -1.93
CA TRP A 241 29.41 11.61 -3.16
C TRP A 241 30.15 12.86 -3.63
N THR A 242 31.36 13.09 -3.11
CA THR A 242 32.31 13.93 -3.83
C THR A 242 32.64 13.18 -5.11
N MET A 243 32.01 13.62 -6.21
CA MET A 243 32.47 13.32 -7.55
C MET A 243 33.94 13.67 -7.63
N TYR A 244 34.82 12.68 -7.63
CA TYR A 244 36.14 12.85 -8.21
C TYR A 244 35.91 12.98 -9.71
N GLU A 245 35.84 14.23 -10.19
CA GLU A 245 36.13 14.57 -11.57
C GLU A 245 37.59 14.19 -11.82
N ALA A 246 37.81 12.95 -12.28
CA ALA A 246 39.05 12.58 -12.91
C ALA A 246 39.06 13.23 -14.30
N GLY A 247 39.76 14.36 -14.39
CA GLY A 247 40.08 14.99 -15.65
C GLY A 247 40.60 16.40 -15.45
N SER A 248 41.92 16.55 -15.34
CA SER A 248 42.71 17.48 -16.16
C SER A 248 44.10 17.71 -15.57
N GLU A 249 45.11 17.41 -16.39
CA GLU A 249 46.44 18.06 -16.45
C GLU A 249 47.43 17.82 -15.30
N ALA A 250 48.36 16.88 -15.54
CA ALA A 250 49.77 17.13 -15.31
C ALA A 250 50.62 16.24 -16.25
N ASP A 251 51.36 16.92 -17.13
CA ASP A 251 52.49 16.38 -17.88
C ASP A 251 53.50 15.67 -16.95
N SER A 252 53.96 14.48 -17.36
CA SER A 252 55.39 14.15 -17.34
C SER A 252 55.65 12.78 -17.98
N ASP A 253 56.38 12.81 -19.09
CA ASP A 253 57.24 11.72 -19.57
C ASP A 253 58.18 11.21 -18.46
N GLN A 254 58.30 9.89 -18.31
CA GLN A 254 59.58 9.14 -18.32
C GLN A 254 59.39 7.65 -18.00
N SER A 255 59.80 6.83 -18.97
CA SER A 255 60.68 5.65 -18.83
C SER A 255 60.27 4.42 -17.98
N ALA A 256 60.05 3.33 -18.72
CA ALA A 256 60.74 2.03 -18.62
C ALA A 256 60.43 1.02 -17.49
N GLU A 257 60.12 -0.19 -17.99
CA GLU A 257 60.44 -1.53 -17.47
C GLU A 257 59.55 -2.24 -16.43
N LEU A 258 59.03 -3.38 -16.92
CA LEU A 258 58.93 -4.70 -16.26
C LEU A 258 58.08 -4.81 -15.00
N SER A 259 56.94 -5.51 -15.11
CA SER A 259 56.79 -6.91 -14.63
C SER A 259 55.30 -7.27 -14.54
N GLU A 260 54.94 -8.40 -15.15
CA GLU A 260 53.65 -9.06 -15.00
C GLU A 260 53.46 -9.59 -13.57
N SER A 261 52.18 -9.85 -13.26
CA SER A 261 51.59 -10.42 -12.03
C SER A 261 51.51 -9.51 -10.80
N ASP A 262 50.31 -8.99 -10.52
CA ASP A 262 49.55 -9.46 -9.35
C ASP A 262 48.09 -8.94 -9.36
N SER A 263 47.20 -9.83 -8.93
CA SER A 263 45.81 -9.64 -8.51
C SER A 263 45.19 -8.24 -8.68
N ALA A 264 44.23 -8.13 -9.60
CA ALA A 264 43.23 -7.07 -9.59
C ALA A 264 42.30 -7.24 -8.37
N GLU A 265 42.74 -6.78 -7.20
CA GLU A 265 41.84 -6.50 -6.08
C GLU A 265 40.87 -5.42 -6.51
N THR A 266 39.65 -5.86 -6.81
CA THR A 266 38.52 -4.99 -7.07
C THR A 266 38.23 -4.28 -5.76
N THR A 267 38.67 -3.04 -5.62
CA THR A 267 38.31 -2.16 -4.50
C THR A 267 36.84 -1.77 -4.64
N VAL A 268 35.96 -2.72 -4.29
CA VAL A 268 34.54 -2.47 -4.10
C VAL A 268 34.43 -1.54 -2.90
N SER A 269 34.06 -0.28 -3.14
CA SER A 269 33.79 0.72 -2.11
C SER A 269 32.97 0.11 -0.96
N THR A 270 33.49 0.19 0.26
CA THR A 270 32.84 -0.30 1.49
C THR A 270 31.45 0.34 1.71
N ALA A 271 31.20 1.53 1.15
CA ALA A 271 29.89 2.16 1.13
C ALA A 271 28.87 1.45 0.20
N SER A 272 29.35 0.87 -0.91
CA SER A 272 28.53 0.03 -1.80
C SER A 272 28.18 -1.30 -1.13
N ILE A 273 29.12 -1.90 -0.40
CA ILE A 273 28.89 -3.14 0.37
C ILE A 273 27.90 -2.90 1.51
N GLY A 274 28.02 -1.78 2.23
CA GLY A 274 27.08 -1.41 3.29
C GLY A 274 25.65 -1.16 2.79
N CYS A 275 25.51 -0.56 1.60
CA CYS A 275 24.21 -0.39 0.95
C CYS A 275 23.62 -1.75 0.52
N LEU A 276 24.42 -2.63 -0.10
CA LEU A 276 24.00 -3.97 -0.49
C LEU A 276 23.59 -4.81 0.72
N HIS A 277 24.38 -4.82 1.80
CA HIS A 277 24.04 -5.55 3.03
C HIS A 277 22.74 -5.07 3.68
N SER A 278 22.48 -3.75 3.68
CA SER A 278 21.22 -3.20 4.19
C SER A 278 20.04 -3.61 3.32
N VAL A 279 20.17 -3.56 1.99
CA VAL A 279 19.13 -3.98 1.04
C VAL A 279 18.84 -5.47 1.16
N VAL A 280 19.88 -6.29 1.34
CA VAL A 280 19.75 -7.74 1.52
C VAL A 280 19.07 -8.06 2.85
N ASN A 281 19.46 -7.43 3.96
CA ASN A 281 18.84 -7.66 5.27
C ASN A 281 17.38 -7.18 5.30
N ASP A 282 17.09 -5.98 4.76
CA ASP A 282 15.71 -5.48 4.63
C ASP A 282 14.88 -6.43 3.73
N GLY A 283 15.48 -6.96 2.66
CA GLY A 283 14.86 -7.96 1.79
C GLY A 283 14.58 -9.30 2.49
N TYR A 284 15.46 -9.75 3.39
CA TYR A 284 15.30 -10.98 4.19
C TYR A 284 14.15 -10.85 5.21
N ASP A 285 14.09 -9.74 5.95
CA ASP A 285 12.99 -9.46 6.88
C ASP A 285 11.65 -9.46 6.13
N LEU A 286 11.59 -8.85 4.95
CA LEU A 286 10.40 -8.84 4.10
C LEU A 286 10.05 -10.22 3.49
N MET A 287 11.00 -11.15 3.34
CA MET A 287 10.67 -12.53 2.97
C MET A 287 9.91 -13.25 4.07
N GLN A 288 10.39 -13.13 5.31
CA GLN A 288 9.75 -13.76 6.47
C GLN A 288 8.34 -13.20 6.66
N GLN A 289 8.15 -11.93 6.30
CA GLN A 289 6.84 -11.28 6.26
C GLN A 289 5.94 -11.77 5.10
N GLY A 290 6.51 -12.29 4.01
CA GLY A 290 5.75 -12.92 2.93
C GLY A 290 4.99 -14.19 3.39
N ASP A 291 5.56 -14.96 4.32
CA ASP A 291 4.88 -16.11 4.91
C ASP A 291 3.67 -15.67 5.76
N ALA A 292 3.80 -14.55 6.50
CA ALA A 292 2.69 -13.95 7.24
C ALA A 292 1.51 -13.57 6.34
N LEU A 293 1.79 -13.11 5.11
CA LEU A 293 0.76 -12.76 4.14
C LEU A 293 0.03 -14.00 3.59
N HIS A 294 0.74 -15.13 3.46
CA HIS A 294 0.10 -16.40 3.11
C HIS A 294 -0.91 -16.83 4.19
N ASP A 295 -0.61 -16.58 5.46
CA ASP A 295 -1.52 -16.88 6.57
C ASP A 295 -2.79 -16.01 6.58
N LEU A 296 -2.81 -14.88 5.88
CA LEU A 296 -4.04 -14.09 5.69
C LEU A 296 -5.04 -14.81 4.77
N ARG A 297 -4.57 -15.60 3.80
CA ARG A 297 -5.42 -16.17 2.74
C ARG A 297 -6.67 -16.91 3.26
N PRO A 298 -6.60 -17.81 4.26
CA PRO A 298 -7.79 -18.49 4.79
C PRO A 298 -8.76 -17.52 5.48
N HIS A 299 -8.26 -16.44 6.09
CA HIS A 299 -9.12 -15.41 6.70
C HIS A 299 -9.88 -14.64 5.64
N LEU A 300 -9.18 -14.27 4.58
CA LEU A 300 -9.71 -13.51 3.45
C LEU A 300 -10.70 -14.33 2.62
N ALA A 301 -10.43 -15.61 2.42
CA ALA A 301 -11.35 -16.52 1.73
C ALA A 301 -12.70 -16.65 2.47
N ARG A 302 -12.71 -16.60 3.81
CA ARG A 302 -13.96 -16.65 4.61
C ARG A 302 -14.85 -15.42 4.45
N LEU A 303 -14.31 -14.30 3.99
CA LEU A 303 -15.08 -13.07 3.75
C LEU A 303 -15.92 -13.11 2.47
N LEU A 304 -15.66 -14.09 1.60
CA LEU A 304 -16.13 -14.10 0.23
C LEU A 304 -17.13 -15.24 0.04
N SER A 305 -18.27 -14.92 -0.57
CA SER A 305 -19.42 -15.84 -0.69
C SER A 305 -19.61 -16.47 -2.06
N GLY A 306 -18.85 -16.05 -3.08
CA GLY A 306 -19.05 -16.47 -4.46
C GLY A 306 -17.83 -16.24 -5.36
N PRO A 307 -17.99 -16.33 -6.68
CA PRO A 307 -16.95 -16.00 -7.64
C PRO A 307 -16.46 -14.56 -7.48
N VAL A 308 -15.15 -14.38 -7.49
CA VAL A 308 -14.50 -13.11 -7.16
C VAL A 308 -13.70 -12.59 -8.36
N LYS A 309 -13.67 -11.28 -8.52
CA LYS A 309 -12.74 -10.60 -9.42
C LYS A 309 -11.54 -10.08 -8.63
N LEU A 310 -10.34 -10.49 -9.02
CA LEU A 310 -9.09 -9.90 -8.53
C LEU A 310 -8.72 -8.73 -9.45
N GLU A 311 -8.69 -7.52 -8.93
CA GLU A 311 -8.19 -6.34 -9.61
C GLU A 311 -6.86 -5.91 -9.00
N VAL A 312 -5.80 -5.89 -9.81
CA VAL A 312 -4.47 -5.38 -9.46
C VAL A 312 -4.34 -4.01 -10.13
N ARG A 313 -4.39 -2.94 -9.33
CA ARG A 313 -4.19 -1.57 -9.81
C ARG A 313 -2.85 -1.03 -9.38
N THR A 314 -2.06 -0.55 -10.33
CA THR A 314 -0.83 0.20 -10.02
C THR A 314 -1.05 1.68 -10.23
N ARG A 315 -0.74 2.47 -9.19
CA ARG A 315 -0.70 3.93 -9.21
C ARG A 315 0.74 4.39 -9.09
N ALA A 316 1.20 5.10 -10.11
CA ALA A 316 2.51 5.75 -10.12
C ALA A 316 2.32 7.23 -10.47
N ARG A 317 2.91 8.11 -9.65
CA ARG A 317 2.94 9.56 -9.94
C ARG A 317 4.13 9.90 -10.81
N ILE A 318 3.86 10.67 -11.86
CA ILE A 318 4.89 11.19 -12.76
C ILE A 318 5.92 12.01 -11.98
N GLY A 319 7.19 11.57 -11.98
CA GLY A 319 8.30 12.23 -11.27
C GLY A 319 8.39 11.96 -9.76
N ASN A 320 7.51 11.12 -9.19
CA ASN A 320 7.55 10.76 -7.79
C ASN A 320 8.24 9.41 -7.55
N ARG A 321 8.84 9.25 -6.36
CA ARG A 321 9.64 8.07 -5.98
C ARG A 321 8.82 6.95 -5.32
N GLY A 322 7.66 7.30 -4.75
CA GLY A 322 6.74 6.36 -4.13
C GLY A 322 5.83 5.67 -5.14
N GLN A 323 5.62 4.38 -4.96
CA GLN A 323 4.70 3.56 -5.76
C GLN A 323 3.57 3.04 -4.86
N HIS A 324 2.37 2.92 -5.45
CA HIS A 324 1.21 2.37 -4.75
C HIS A 324 0.58 1.27 -5.60
N ILE A 325 0.58 0.04 -5.09
CA ILE A 325 -0.02 -1.11 -5.77
C ILE A 325 -1.17 -1.61 -4.90
N LYS A 326 -2.36 -1.71 -5.49
CA LYS A 326 -3.58 -2.11 -4.80
C LYS A 326 -4.09 -3.43 -5.39
N PHE A 327 -4.17 -4.46 -4.55
CA PHE A 327 -4.87 -5.70 -4.85
C PHE A 327 -6.28 -5.59 -4.28
N THR A 328 -7.30 -5.82 -5.11
CA THR A 328 -8.69 -5.76 -4.70
C THR A 328 -9.42 -7.03 -5.08
N LEU A 329 -10.07 -7.68 -4.12
CA LEU A 329 -11.01 -8.77 -4.37
C LEU A 329 -12.44 -8.22 -4.30
N ILE A 330 -13.13 -8.26 -5.43
CA ILE A 330 -14.51 -7.76 -5.59
C ILE A 330 -15.46 -8.95 -5.70
N ASP A 331 -16.41 -9.03 -4.76
CA ASP A 331 -17.54 -9.96 -4.82
C ASP A 331 -18.60 -9.37 -5.79
N GLU A 332 -18.65 -9.87 -7.03
CA GLU A 332 -19.54 -9.35 -8.09
C GLU A 332 -21.03 -9.25 -7.69
N PRO A 333 -21.61 -10.20 -6.93
CA PRO A 333 -22.95 -10.06 -6.35
C PRO A 333 -23.15 -8.81 -5.48
N ARG A 334 -22.13 -8.38 -4.73
CA ARG A 334 -22.23 -7.25 -3.79
C ARG A 334 -21.96 -5.90 -4.46
N SER A 335 -21.14 -5.87 -5.51
CA SER A 335 -20.71 -4.63 -6.18
C SER A 335 -21.80 -3.94 -7.02
N ARG A 336 -22.87 -4.64 -7.41
CA ARG A 336 -24.00 -4.06 -8.17
C ARG A 336 -24.83 -3.00 -7.41
N SER A 337 -24.48 -2.69 -6.17
CA SER A 337 -25.23 -1.80 -5.28
C SER A 337 -24.58 -0.44 -4.99
N GLY A 338 -23.34 -0.17 -5.45
CA GLY A 338 -22.59 1.04 -5.13
C GLY A 338 -22.30 1.94 -6.33
N THR A 339 -22.58 3.24 -6.23
CA THR A 339 -22.33 4.28 -7.25
C THR A 339 -21.16 5.22 -6.92
N ASP A 340 -20.33 4.92 -5.92
CA ASP A 340 -19.26 5.83 -5.49
C ASP A 340 -17.90 5.48 -6.16
N PRO A 341 -17.28 6.41 -6.91
CA PRO A 341 -16.00 6.22 -7.57
C PRO A 341 -14.78 6.38 -6.64
N ASP A 342 -14.97 6.73 -5.37
CA ASP A 342 -13.87 6.73 -4.40
C ASP A 342 -13.52 5.29 -3.98
N ASP A 343 -12.43 4.79 -4.57
CA ASP A 343 -11.93 3.41 -4.44
C ASP A 343 -11.71 2.90 -3.00
N ASN A 344 -11.74 3.78 -1.98
CA ASN A 344 -11.39 3.42 -0.60
C ASN A 344 -12.55 2.87 0.23
N HIS A 345 -13.79 2.94 -0.27
CA HIS A 345 -14.98 2.44 0.45
C HIS A 345 -15.83 1.46 -0.37
N GLN A 346 -15.28 0.91 -1.46
CA GLN A 346 -15.96 -0.15 -2.19
C GLN A 346 -16.10 -1.40 -1.30
N PRO A 347 -17.26 -2.07 -1.27
CA PRO A 347 -17.38 -3.37 -0.61
C PRO A 347 -16.41 -4.36 -1.25
N GLY A 348 -15.57 -4.99 -0.43
CA GLY A 348 -14.54 -5.89 -0.91
C GLY A 348 -13.38 -6.03 0.06
N LEU A 349 -12.38 -6.80 -0.37
CA LEU A 349 -11.09 -6.83 0.30
C LEU A 349 -10.10 -6.02 -0.51
N HIS A 350 -9.36 -5.15 0.17
CA HIS A 350 -8.32 -4.33 -0.42
C HIS A 350 -7.01 -4.55 0.32
N ILE A 351 -5.93 -4.82 -0.41
CA ILE A 351 -4.57 -4.81 0.10
C ILE A 351 -3.81 -3.72 -0.66
N ASN A 352 -3.50 -2.62 0.01
CA ASN A 352 -2.68 -1.55 -0.51
C ASN A 352 -1.23 -1.78 -0.10
N VAL A 353 -0.33 -1.83 -1.07
CA VAL A 353 1.11 -1.89 -0.85
C VAL A 353 1.70 -0.55 -1.24
N TYR A 354 2.18 0.19 -0.24
CA TYR A 354 2.91 1.44 -0.45
C TYR A 354 4.40 1.16 -0.38
N ILE A 355 5.11 1.44 -1.48
CA ILE A 355 6.55 1.26 -1.58
C ILE A 355 7.19 2.65 -1.61
N ASP A 356 7.79 3.06 -0.50
CA ASP A 356 8.60 4.28 -0.42
C ASP A 356 10.07 3.91 -0.60
N SER A 357 10.61 4.20 -1.79
CA SER A 357 11.98 3.85 -2.13
C SER A 357 12.82 5.03 -2.61
N GLY A 358 14.00 5.18 -2.02
CA GLY A 358 15.07 5.98 -2.59
C GLY A 358 15.77 5.19 -3.69
N TRP A 359 15.75 5.70 -4.92
CA TRP A 359 16.56 5.12 -6.00
C TRP A 359 18.05 5.41 -5.73
N CYS A 360 18.88 4.37 -5.68
CA CYS A 360 20.34 4.50 -5.75
C CYS A 360 20.86 3.71 -6.97
N ARG A 361 22.15 3.88 -7.31
CA ARG A 361 22.75 3.19 -8.47
C ARG A 361 22.70 1.65 -8.31
N CYS A 362 22.71 1.14 -7.08
CA CYS A 362 22.62 -0.28 -6.77
C CYS A 362 21.21 -0.84 -7.06
N THR A 363 20.14 -0.20 -6.56
CA THR A 363 18.75 -0.63 -6.82
C THR A 363 18.31 -0.44 -8.27
N ARG A 364 19.02 0.39 -9.05
CA ARG A 364 18.83 0.51 -10.50
C ARG A 364 19.31 -0.72 -11.28
N ASN A 365 20.38 -1.39 -10.82
CA ASN A 365 21.00 -2.49 -11.54
C ASN A 365 20.53 -3.87 -11.05
N GLU A 366 20.18 -3.98 -9.77
CA GLU A 366 19.77 -5.25 -9.14
C GLU A 366 18.26 -5.36 -8.91
N GLY A 367 17.50 -4.32 -9.26
CA GLY A 367 16.07 -4.23 -8.97
C GLY A 367 15.79 -3.88 -7.50
N TYR A 368 14.51 -3.89 -7.13
CA TYR A 368 14.12 -3.82 -5.74
C TYR A 368 14.27 -5.21 -5.11
N ALA A 369 14.78 -5.28 -3.88
CA ALA A 369 14.74 -6.53 -3.12
C ALA A 369 13.30 -6.95 -2.76
N VAL A 370 12.31 -6.08 -2.97
CA VAL A 370 10.94 -6.21 -2.50
C VAL A 370 9.98 -5.62 -3.53
N SER A 371 9.11 -6.46 -4.07
CA SER A 371 8.01 -6.10 -4.97
C SER A 371 6.65 -6.37 -4.33
N ALA A 372 5.61 -5.73 -4.87
CA ALA A 372 4.23 -6.03 -4.48
C ALA A 372 3.81 -7.48 -4.79
N VAL A 373 4.61 -8.25 -5.55
CA VAL A 373 4.44 -9.71 -5.70
C VAL A 373 4.32 -10.42 -4.35
N HIS A 374 4.98 -9.92 -3.31
CA HIS A 374 4.96 -10.53 -1.99
C HIS A 374 3.58 -10.42 -1.32
N ALA A 375 2.72 -9.50 -1.75
CA ALA A 375 1.33 -9.40 -1.29
C ALA A 375 0.35 -10.26 -2.09
N LEU A 376 0.75 -10.75 -3.27
CA LEU A 376 -0.09 -11.61 -4.10
C LEU A 376 -0.56 -12.90 -3.36
N PRO A 377 0.28 -13.60 -2.57
CA PRO A 377 -0.14 -14.78 -1.81
C PRO A 377 -1.33 -14.57 -0.86
N ALA A 378 -1.54 -13.35 -0.36
CA ALA A 378 -2.67 -13.04 0.53
C ALA A 378 -4.00 -13.03 -0.22
N VAL A 379 -4.00 -12.65 -1.50
CA VAL A 379 -5.21 -12.49 -2.31
C VAL A 379 -5.45 -13.64 -3.29
N THR A 380 -4.53 -14.60 -3.41
CA THR A 380 -4.67 -15.75 -4.32
C THR A 380 -5.55 -16.83 -3.73
N ILE A 381 -6.84 -16.79 -4.06
CA ILE A 381 -7.85 -17.74 -3.60
C ILE A 381 -8.51 -18.46 -4.76
N GLU A 382 -8.96 -19.70 -4.52
CA GLU A 382 -9.61 -20.53 -5.53
C GLU A 382 -10.92 -19.92 -6.07
N ALA A 383 -11.57 -19.04 -5.31
CA ALA A 383 -12.82 -18.39 -5.71
C ALA A 383 -12.66 -17.35 -6.84
N ILE A 384 -11.42 -16.97 -7.20
CA ILE A 384 -11.19 -15.99 -8.26
C ILE A 384 -11.58 -16.58 -9.62
N ALA A 385 -12.46 -15.87 -10.33
CA ALA A 385 -12.92 -16.21 -11.67
C ALA A 385 -12.40 -15.24 -12.75
N GLU A 386 -12.03 -14.01 -12.36
CA GLU A 386 -11.50 -12.99 -13.27
C GLU A 386 -10.30 -12.30 -12.62
N ILE A 387 -9.23 -12.10 -13.40
CA ILE A 387 -8.10 -11.27 -13.01
C ILE A 387 -8.07 -10.06 -13.94
N ARG A 388 -7.99 -8.86 -13.37
CA ARG A 388 -7.76 -7.61 -14.10
C ARG A 388 -6.48 -6.95 -13.60
N VAL A 389 -5.59 -6.62 -14.52
CA VAL A 389 -4.35 -5.88 -14.26
C VAL A 389 -4.47 -4.53 -14.92
N ALA A 390 -4.66 -3.48 -14.11
CA ALA A 390 -4.91 -2.12 -14.57
C ALA A 390 -3.86 -1.13 -14.05
N VAL A 391 -3.67 -0.03 -14.77
CA VAL A 391 -2.69 0.99 -14.39
C VAL A 391 -3.24 2.40 -14.53
N ASP A 392 -3.14 3.11 -13.41
CA ASP A 392 -3.49 4.51 -13.29
C ASP A 392 -2.19 5.34 -13.27
N ILE A 393 -1.86 5.97 -14.40
CA ILE A 393 -0.75 6.92 -14.46
C ILE A 393 -1.26 8.30 -14.00
N GLU A 394 -0.97 8.67 -12.76
CA GLU A 394 -1.25 10.01 -12.25
C GLU A 394 -0.24 11.00 -12.84
N CYS A 395 -0.68 11.78 -13.83
CA CYS A 395 0.04 12.98 -14.24
C CYS A 395 -0.03 13.97 -13.08
N GLY A 396 1.09 14.21 -12.38
CA GLY A 396 1.17 15.21 -11.31
C GLY A 396 0.65 16.58 -11.77
N PRO A 397 0.31 17.49 -10.84
CA PRO A 397 -0.20 18.82 -11.18
C PRO A 397 0.75 19.45 -12.18
N LYS A 398 0.22 19.75 -13.38
CA LYS A 398 0.94 20.41 -14.46
C LYS A 398 1.61 21.64 -13.88
N SER A 399 2.91 21.58 -13.61
CA SER A 399 3.66 22.78 -13.27
C SER A 399 3.45 23.74 -14.44
N ALA A 400 3.00 24.96 -14.13
CA ALA A 400 2.41 25.93 -15.06
C ALA A 400 3.36 26.46 -16.17
N GLY A 401 4.43 25.74 -16.50
CA GLY A 401 5.33 26.03 -17.62
C GLY A 401 5.82 24.78 -18.38
N ALA A 402 5.33 23.57 -18.05
CA ALA A 402 5.72 22.37 -18.78
C ALA A 402 4.81 22.18 -20.01
N ASN A 403 5.31 22.59 -21.19
CA ASN A 403 4.70 22.32 -22.49
C ASN A 403 4.12 20.91 -22.54
N THR A 404 2.82 20.81 -22.79
CA THR A 404 2.04 19.57 -22.93
C THR A 404 2.62 18.61 -23.98
N ASP A 405 3.41 19.11 -24.92
CA ASP A 405 4.16 18.31 -25.90
C ASP A 405 5.30 17.49 -25.30
N LYS A 406 5.85 17.88 -24.13
CA LYS A 406 6.92 17.12 -23.46
C LYS A 406 6.40 15.88 -22.73
N VAL A 407 5.15 15.88 -22.25
CA VAL A 407 4.54 14.65 -21.68
C VAL A 407 4.37 13.59 -22.76
N GLY A 408 4.05 14.00 -23.99
CA GLY A 408 4.05 13.11 -25.16
C GLY A 408 5.45 12.61 -25.56
N ARG A 409 6.52 13.34 -25.25
CA ARG A 409 7.92 12.93 -25.49
C ARG A 409 8.51 12.08 -24.36
N LEU A 410 7.99 12.16 -23.12
CA LEU A 410 8.44 11.29 -22.01
C LEU A 410 8.16 9.80 -22.26
N PHE A 411 7.19 9.48 -23.13
CA PHE A 411 6.93 8.11 -23.60
C PHE A 411 7.74 7.72 -24.86
N ASP A 412 8.33 8.69 -25.56
CA ASP A 412 8.94 8.53 -26.89
C ASP A 412 10.46 8.88 -26.91
N THR A 413 11.09 9.26 -25.79
CA THR A 413 12.52 9.62 -25.77
C THR A 413 13.43 8.40 -25.83
N GLN A 414 13.83 8.02 -27.05
CA GLN A 414 15.23 7.64 -27.26
C GLN A 414 16.07 8.86 -26.87
N ALA A 415 16.98 8.70 -25.92
CA ALA A 415 17.97 9.74 -25.63
C ALA A 415 18.80 9.96 -26.91
N PRO A 416 18.94 11.21 -27.40
CA PRO A 416 19.95 11.49 -28.41
C PRO A 416 21.31 11.32 -27.72
N ASP A 417 22.11 10.42 -28.28
CA ASP A 417 23.55 10.28 -28.09
C ASP A 417 24.06 10.19 -26.64
N GLY A 418 24.25 8.94 -26.17
CA GLY A 418 25.39 8.59 -25.32
C GLY A 418 25.35 8.95 -23.82
N VAL A 419 24.38 9.70 -23.31
CA VAL A 419 24.34 10.06 -21.87
C VAL A 419 23.17 9.38 -21.15
N GLU A 420 23.48 8.35 -20.36
CA GLU A 420 22.54 7.48 -19.61
C GLU A 420 21.81 8.14 -18.40
N THR A 421 21.68 9.46 -18.36
CA THR A 421 21.21 10.20 -17.16
C THR A 421 19.88 10.95 -17.33
N GLY A 422 19.15 10.75 -18.44
CA GLY A 422 17.78 11.22 -18.53
C GLY A 422 16.85 10.41 -17.63
N TYR A 423 16.09 11.08 -16.77
CA TYR A 423 15.02 10.52 -15.92
C TYR A 423 14.09 9.60 -16.74
N ARG A 424 14.43 8.31 -16.77
CA ARG A 424 13.63 7.28 -17.44
C ARG A 424 12.41 7.02 -16.56
N PHE A 425 11.30 7.57 -16.99
CA PHE A 425 9.99 7.22 -16.46
C PHE A 425 9.81 5.71 -16.49
N GLY A 426 9.49 5.14 -15.33
CA GLY A 426 8.71 3.92 -15.19
C GLY A 426 9.17 2.74 -16.05
N PHE A 427 10.23 2.07 -15.61
CA PHE A 427 10.53 0.69 -16.03
C PHE A 427 9.45 -0.32 -15.60
N TRP A 428 8.41 0.12 -14.90
CA TRP A 428 7.33 -0.72 -14.40
C TRP A 428 6.10 -0.49 -15.27
N THR A 429 5.86 -1.45 -16.15
CA THR A 429 4.61 -1.62 -16.87
C THR A 429 3.58 -2.28 -15.94
N PRO A 430 2.27 -2.29 -16.27
CA PRO A 430 1.25 -3.10 -15.57
C PRO A 430 1.73 -4.52 -15.22
N SER A 431 2.56 -5.05 -16.10
CA SER A 431 3.32 -6.28 -16.03
C SER A 431 4.17 -6.49 -14.77
N ASP A 432 4.83 -5.43 -14.29
CA ASP A 432 5.78 -5.49 -13.18
C ASP A 432 5.06 -5.24 -11.85
N ALA A 433 3.81 -4.79 -11.87
CA ALA A 433 2.96 -4.63 -10.68
C ALA A 433 2.95 -5.87 -9.76
N CYS A 434 3.15 -7.05 -10.35
CA CYS A 434 3.20 -8.33 -9.65
C CYS A 434 4.60 -8.94 -9.58
N GLY A 435 5.68 -8.23 -9.90
CA GLY A 435 7.06 -8.77 -9.88
C GLY A 435 7.93 -8.31 -11.04
N ASP A 436 9.20 -8.01 -10.75
CA ASP A 436 10.25 -7.73 -11.71
C ASP A 436 10.45 -8.95 -12.62
N ALA A 437 10.24 -8.73 -13.91
CA ALA A 437 10.49 -9.66 -15.00
C ALA A 437 11.87 -10.35 -14.95
N HIS A 438 12.86 -9.71 -14.33
CA HIS A 438 14.25 -10.14 -14.28
C HIS A 438 14.63 -10.90 -13.01
N SER A 439 13.79 -10.89 -11.98
CA SER A 439 14.05 -11.61 -10.73
C SER A 439 13.55 -13.06 -10.80
N PRO A 440 14.45 -14.07 -10.78
CA PRO A 440 14.04 -15.48 -10.80
C PRO A 440 13.14 -15.84 -9.61
N ARG A 441 13.35 -15.14 -8.49
CA ARG A 441 12.66 -15.39 -7.24
C ARG A 441 11.23 -14.82 -7.23
N GLU A 442 11.04 -13.60 -7.71
CA GLU A 442 9.70 -13.02 -7.84
C GLU A 442 8.87 -13.76 -8.88
N SER A 443 9.50 -14.15 -10.00
CA SER A 443 8.91 -15.04 -10.99
C SER A 443 8.45 -16.36 -10.36
N MET A 444 9.26 -16.98 -9.49
CA MET A 444 8.87 -18.21 -8.80
C MET A 444 7.67 -18.02 -7.86
N ILE A 445 7.58 -16.90 -7.14
CA ILE A 445 6.40 -16.59 -6.29
C ILE A 445 5.16 -16.49 -7.18
N LEU A 446 5.22 -15.69 -8.24
CA LEU A 446 4.09 -15.52 -9.17
C LEU A 446 3.64 -16.86 -9.78
N ARG A 447 4.60 -17.68 -10.25
CA ARG A 447 4.34 -19.02 -10.78
C ARG A 447 3.68 -19.94 -9.77
N LYS A 448 4.12 -19.92 -8.51
CA LYS A 448 3.52 -20.69 -7.42
C LYS A 448 2.10 -20.23 -7.14
N GLU A 449 1.88 -18.92 -7.09
CA GLU A 449 0.58 -18.33 -6.76
C GLU A 449 -0.49 -18.58 -7.83
N LEU A 450 -0.10 -18.61 -9.11
CA LEU A 450 -1.00 -18.95 -10.22
C LEU A 450 -1.60 -20.37 -10.13
N LEU A 451 -0.94 -21.29 -9.43
CA LEU A 451 -1.45 -22.65 -9.21
C LEU A 451 -2.69 -22.67 -8.29
N TYR A 452 -2.86 -21.65 -7.43
CA TYR A 452 -4.01 -21.53 -6.53
C TYR A 452 -5.23 -20.88 -7.18
N LEU A 453 -5.18 -20.60 -8.49
CA LEU A 453 -6.21 -19.89 -9.23
C LEU A 453 -6.88 -20.77 -10.32
N PRO A 454 -7.31 -22.01 -10.02
CA PRO A 454 -7.79 -22.94 -11.04
C PRO A 454 -9.09 -22.49 -11.73
N ASN A 455 -9.86 -21.59 -11.09
CA ASN A 455 -11.18 -21.17 -11.56
C ASN A 455 -11.19 -19.92 -12.44
N VAL A 456 -10.02 -19.35 -12.74
CA VAL A 456 -9.92 -18.15 -13.59
C VAL A 456 -10.38 -18.48 -15.00
N LEU A 457 -11.42 -17.77 -15.45
CA LEU A 457 -11.99 -17.84 -16.80
C LEU A 457 -11.47 -16.72 -17.70
N LYS A 458 -11.15 -15.57 -17.10
CA LYS A 458 -10.82 -14.33 -17.81
C LYS A 458 -9.60 -13.66 -17.20
N LEU A 459 -8.70 -13.19 -18.07
CA LEU A 459 -7.57 -12.34 -17.73
C LEU A 459 -7.65 -11.05 -18.56
N ASP A 460 -7.78 -9.90 -17.91
CA ASP A 460 -7.79 -8.58 -18.53
C ASP A 460 -6.51 -7.84 -18.18
N VAL A 461 -5.80 -7.36 -19.20
CA VAL A 461 -4.48 -6.73 -19.08
C VAL A 461 -4.50 -5.40 -19.82
N ASP A 462 -4.33 -4.31 -19.08
CA ASP A 462 -4.10 -3.01 -19.67
C ASP A 462 -2.75 -2.98 -20.40
N VAL A 463 -2.77 -2.58 -21.68
CA VAL A 463 -1.57 -2.46 -22.51
C VAL A 463 -1.17 -0.99 -22.58
N ILE A 464 -0.07 -0.64 -21.89
CA ILE A 464 0.53 0.68 -21.97
C ILE A 464 1.58 0.72 -23.08
N ARG A 465 1.76 1.92 -23.63
CA ARG A 465 2.70 2.31 -24.68
C ARG A 465 4.20 2.14 -24.35
N SER A 466 4.64 1.30 -23.40
CA SER A 466 6.09 1.08 -23.24
C SER A 466 6.56 0.07 -24.29
N HIS A 467 7.17 0.56 -25.37
CA HIS A 467 7.17 -0.13 -26.66
C HIS A 467 8.27 -1.18 -26.87
N ARG A 468 9.33 -1.25 -26.06
CA ARG A 468 10.55 -1.99 -26.45
C ARG A 468 11.24 -2.82 -25.38
N TRP A 469 10.88 -2.69 -24.10
CA TRP A 469 11.79 -3.15 -23.04
C TRP A 469 11.18 -4.16 -22.07
N VAL A 470 9.85 -4.17 -21.86
CA VAL A 470 9.24 -4.96 -20.78
C VAL A 470 8.00 -5.71 -21.27
N GLY A 471 7.98 -7.03 -21.08
CA GLY A 471 6.81 -7.89 -21.33
C GLY A 471 5.95 -8.05 -20.07
N ASN A 472 4.83 -8.76 -20.16
CA ASN A 472 3.92 -9.07 -19.08
C ASN A 472 4.38 -10.27 -18.23
N SER A 473 4.84 -10.01 -16.99
CA SER A 473 5.31 -11.06 -16.06
C SER A 473 4.23 -12.10 -15.73
N MET A 474 2.95 -11.72 -15.67
CA MET A 474 1.84 -12.66 -15.48
C MET A 474 1.71 -13.61 -16.67
N LEU A 475 1.69 -13.11 -17.90
CA LEU A 475 1.63 -13.95 -19.11
C LEU A 475 2.83 -14.88 -19.19
N ARG A 476 4.04 -14.37 -18.92
CA ARG A 476 5.27 -15.17 -18.93
C ARG A 476 5.25 -16.30 -17.89
N ALA A 477 4.76 -16.02 -16.68
CA ALA A 477 4.62 -17.03 -15.64
C ALA A 477 3.60 -18.11 -16.02
N ILE A 478 2.50 -17.73 -16.67
CA ILE A 478 1.50 -18.69 -17.21
C ILE A 478 2.12 -19.57 -18.30
N VAL A 479 2.86 -18.98 -19.24
CA VAL A 479 3.57 -19.72 -20.31
C VAL A 479 4.52 -20.74 -19.69
N ALA A 480 5.39 -20.30 -18.79
CA ALA A 480 6.39 -21.16 -18.16
C ALA A 480 5.76 -22.34 -17.37
N ASN A 481 4.69 -22.08 -16.60
CA ASN A 481 3.99 -23.16 -15.91
C ASN A 481 3.35 -24.14 -16.89
N ASN A 482 2.67 -23.66 -17.91
CA ASN A 482 1.99 -24.52 -18.87
C ASN A 482 2.99 -25.37 -19.67
N GLU A 483 4.14 -24.81 -20.04
CA GLU A 483 5.20 -25.57 -20.72
C GLU A 483 5.74 -26.70 -19.84
N ASP A 484 6.05 -26.39 -18.58
CA ASP A 484 6.51 -27.39 -17.61
C ASP A 484 5.46 -28.49 -17.37
N GLU A 485 4.19 -28.12 -17.29
CA GLU A 485 3.07 -29.04 -17.08
C GLU A 485 2.80 -29.91 -18.30
N LEU A 486 2.92 -29.37 -19.51
CA LEU A 486 2.82 -30.12 -20.76
C LEU A 486 3.95 -31.14 -20.87
N ALA A 487 5.18 -30.74 -20.52
CA ALA A 487 6.34 -31.63 -20.48
C ALA A 487 6.17 -32.76 -19.45
N ARG A 488 5.59 -32.45 -18.28
CA ARG A 488 5.35 -33.40 -17.19
C ARG A 488 4.08 -34.24 -17.36
N ARG A 489 3.24 -33.96 -18.38
CA ARG A 489 1.91 -34.55 -18.56
C ARG A 489 1.02 -34.39 -17.31
N SER A 490 1.02 -33.20 -16.72
CA SER A 490 0.18 -32.88 -15.56
C SER A 490 -1.30 -33.00 -15.91
N SER A 491 -2.10 -33.58 -15.01
CA SER A 491 -3.55 -33.67 -15.15
C SER A 491 -4.29 -32.38 -14.76
N ARG A 492 -3.57 -31.39 -14.21
CA ARG A 492 -4.14 -30.11 -13.75
C ARG A 492 -3.22 -28.96 -14.14
N PRO A 493 -3.40 -28.39 -15.33
CA PRO A 493 -2.58 -27.26 -15.75
C PRO A 493 -2.95 -25.97 -15.02
N THR A 494 -1.98 -25.05 -14.93
CA THR A 494 -2.14 -23.71 -14.38
C THR A 494 -3.23 -22.95 -15.13
N LEU A 495 -4.15 -22.32 -14.39
CA LEU A 495 -5.33 -21.64 -14.93
C LEU A 495 -6.06 -22.50 -15.98
N CYS A 496 -6.32 -23.78 -15.68
CA CYS A 496 -6.88 -24.75 -16.64
C CYS A 496 -8.23 -24.36 -17.24
N ARG A 497 -8.95 -23.41 -16.64
CA ARG A 497 -10.25 -22.92 -17.11
C ARG A 497 -10.19 -21.60 -17.87
N LEU A 498 -9.00 -21.03 -18.06
CA LEU A 498 -8.82 -19.74 -18.75
C LEU A 498 -9.29 -19.86 -20.20
N GLN A 499 -10.30 -19.06 -20.56
CA GLN A 499 -10.90 -19.04 -21.89
C GLN A 499 -10.65 -17.74 -22.62
N HIS A 500 -10.52 -16.63 -21.90
CA HIS A 500 -10.42 -15.31 -22.52
C HIS A 500 -9.24 -14.50 -21.97
N ILE A 501 -8.48 -13.90 -22.88
CA ILE A 501 -7.50 -12.86 -22.57
C ILE A 501 -7.96 -11.58 -23.22
N TYR A 502 -8.16 -10.54 -22.43
CA TYR A 502 -8.45 -9.19 -22.90
C TYR A 502 -7.15 -8.38 -22.84
N LEU A 503 -6.76 -7.83 -23.98
CA LEU A 503 -5.73 -6.80 -24.04
C LEU A 503 -6.44 -5.47 -24.22
N THR A 504 -6.34 -4.60 -23.22
CA THR A 504 -7.09 -3.35 -23.15
C THR A 504 -6.17 -2.17 -23.39
N ALA A 505 -6.29 -1.53 -24.54
CA ALA A 505 -5.59 -0.29 -24.87
C ALA A 505 -6.46 0.92 -24.51
N SER A 506 -5.84 1.96 -23.95
CA SER A 506 -6.55 3.20 -23.58
C SER A 506 -7.36 3.78 -24.75
N MET A 507 -8.65 4.00 -24.51
CA MET A 507 -9.58 4.70 -25.42
C MET A 507 -9.25 6.19 -25.57
N MET A 508 -8.55 6.75 -24.57
CA MET A 508 -8.18 8.15 -24.51
C MET A 508 -6.71 8.30 -24.92
N GLY A 509 -6.48 8.54 -26.21
CA GLY A 509 -5.20 9.00 -26.73
C GLY A 509 -4.69 8.22 -27.94
N ARG A 510 -3.37 8.27 -28.10
CA ARG A 510 -2.59 7.65 -29.19
C ARG A 510 -2.75 6.11 -29.17
N SER A 511 -2.93 5.51 -30.35
CA SER A 511 -3.10 4.07 -30.51
C SER A 511 -1.86 3.25 -30.14
N VAL A 512 -2.07 2.02 -29.66
CA VAL A 512 -1.05 0.99 -29.42
C VAL A 512 -0.73 0.31 -30.75
N ARG A 513 0.54 0.36 -31.16
CA ARG A 513 1.02 -0.24 -32.41
C ARG A 513 1.26 -1.75 -32.25
N ILE A 514 0.81 -2.52 -33.24
CA ILE A 514 0.99 -3.99 -33.31
C ILE A 514 2.18 -4.37 -34.21
N ASP A 515 2.60 -3.46 -35.10
CA ASP A 515 3.49 -3.72 -36.23
C ASP A 515 5.00 -3.54 -35.95
N GLN A 516 5.43 -3.39 -34.70
CA GLN A 516 6.84 -3.11 -34.38
C GLN A 516 7.57 -4.36 -33.85
N GLU A 517 8.63 -4.75 -34.54
CA GLU A 517 9.62 -5.73 -34.07
C GLU A 517 10.08 -5.37 -32.65
N GLY A 518 10.07 -6.35 -31.73
CA GLY A 518 10.55 -6.21 -30.35
C GLY A 518 9.48 -5.97 -29.28
N SER A 519 8.19 -5.97 -29.61
CA SER A 519 7.13 -5.94 -28.59
C SER A 519 7.06 -7.26 -27.81
N LYS A 520 7.61 -7.27 -26.59
CA LYS A 520 7.64 -8.46 -25.72
C LYS A 520 6.24 -8.99 -25.35
N VAL A 521 5.24 -8.12 -25.22
CA VAL A 521 3.86 -8.52 -24.90
C VAL A 521 3.26 -9.38 -26.01
N TRP A 522 3.46 -9.03 -27.28
CA TRP A 522 2.94 -9.81 -28.41
C TRP A 522 3.64 -11.16 -28.53
N GLU A 523 4.95 -11.21 -28.26
CA GLU A 523 5.70 -12.46 -28.21
C GLU A 523 5.17 -13.39 -27.11
N GLU A 524 4.89 -12.88 -25.91
CA GLU A 524 4.32 -13.67 -24.81
C GLU A 524 2.89 -14.14 -25.12
N VAL A 525 2.07 -13.32 -25.78
CA VAL A 525 0.73 -13.72 -26.24
C VAL A 525 0.83 -14.84 -27.27
N LYS A 526 1.77 -14.75 -28.22
CA LYS A 526 2.01 -15.80 -29.22
C LYS A 526 2.48 -17.09 -28.55
N GLN A 527 3.45 -17.02 -27.65
CA GLN A 527 3.92 -18.18 -26.88
C GLN A 527 2.78 -18.82 -26.08
N LEU A 528 1.96 -18.02 -25.43
CA LEU A 528 0.79 -18.51 -24.69
C LEU A 528 -0.22 -19.18 -25.62
N ALA A 529 -0.51 -18.60 -26.79
CA ALA A 529 -1.38 -19.20 -27.79
C ALA A 529 -0.84 -20.55 -28.27
N MET A 530 0.46 -20.64 -28.56
CA MET A 530 1.12 -21.89 -28.99
C MET A 530 1.00 -22.99 -27.92
N VAL A 531 1.31 -22.66 -26.66
CA VAL A 531 1.25 -23.63 -25.56
C VAL A 531 -0.20 -24.05 -25.27
N ARG A 532 -1.14 -23.09 -25.21
CA ARG A 532 -2.55 -23.37 -24.95
C ARG A 532 -3.22 -24.14 -26.09
N ARG A 533 -2.82 -23.92 -27.34
CA ARG A 533 -3.27 -24.73 -28.48
C ARG A 533 -2.90 -26.21 -28.28
N ARG A 534 -1.63 -26.48 -27.96
CA ARG A 534 -1.16 -27.86 -27.66
C ARG A 534 -1.91 -28.48 -26.48
N MET A 535 -2.17 -27.71 -25.42
CA MET A 535 -2.96 -28.18 -24.28
C MET A 535 -4.43 -28.47 -24.64
N PHE A 536 -5.04 -27.63 -25.47
CA PHE A 536 -6.40 -27.83 -25.97
C PHE A 536 -6.49 -29.10 -26.83
N ASP A 537 -5.55 -29.28 -27.77
CA ASP A 537 -5.49 -30.47 -28.62
C ASP A 537 -5.27 -31.76 -27.78
N ALA A 538 -4.61 -31.64 -26.62
CA ALA A 538 -4.46 -32.71 -25.64
C ALA A 538 -5.66 -32.88 -24.68
N GLY A 539 -6.72 -32.07 -24.79
CA GLY A 539 -7.91 -32.11 -23.94
C GLY A 539 -7.69 -31.61 -22.51
N LEU A 540 -6.61 -30.88 -22.24
CA LEU A 540 -6.24 -30.43 -20.89
C LEU A 540 -6.85 -29.07 -20.51
N CYS A 541 -7.22 -28.25 -21.49
CA CYS A 541 -7.75 -26.90 -21.31
C CYS A 541 -8.82 -26.61 -22.37
N PRO A 542 -9.74 -25.65 -22.14
CA PRO A 542 -10.61 -25.14 -23.20
C PRO A 542 -9.80 -24.32 -24.22
N GLN A 543 -10.41 -24.07 -25.38
CA GLN A 543 -9.81 -23.21 -26.39
C GLN A 543 -9.71 -21.77 -25.86
N LEU A 544 -8.49 -21.22 -25.91
CA LEU A 544 -8.23 -19.83 -25.55
C LEU A 544 -8.72 -18.90 -26.66
N CYS A 545 -9.25 -17.74 -26.30
CA CYS A 545 -9.64 -16.67 -27.21
C CYS A 545 -8.98 -15.35 -26.77
N LEU A 546 -8.39 -14.64 -27.73
CA LEU A 546 -7.82 -13.30 -27.51
C LEU A 546 -8.85 -12.23 -27.89
N VAL A 547 -9.05 -11.25 -27.03
CA VAL A 547 -9.94 -10.10 -27.26
C VAL A 547 -9.12 -8.82 -27.20
N LEU A 548 -9.11 -8.07 -28.28
CA LEU A 548 -8.46 -6.76 -28.33
C LEU A 548 -9.48 -5.67 -28.11
N VAL A 549 -9.33 -4.90 -27.03
CA VAL A 549 -10.25 -3.84 -26.64
C VAL A 549 -9.56 -2.48 -26.75
N GLY A 550 -10.17 -1.56 -27.47
CA GLY A 550 -9.75 -0.17 -27.52
C GLY A 550 -8.78 0.17 -28.66
N ASN A 551 -7.95 1.21 -28.46
CA ASN A 551 -7.19 1.83 -29.56
C ASN A 551 -5.95 1.04 -29.97
N PHE A 552 -6.11 -0.12 -30.60
CA PHE A 552 -5.02 -0.79 -31.32
C PHE A 552 -4.90 -0.29 -32.76
N CYS A 553 -3.71 -0.38 -33.35
CA CYS A 553 -3.45 0.11 -34.69
C CYS A 553 -2.31 -0.64 -35.39
N ALA A 554 -2.48 -0.83 -36.69
CA ALA A 554 -1.47 -1.28 -37.63
C ALA A 554 -1.30 -0.14 -38.64
N CYS A 555 -0.22 0.63 -38.59
CA CYS A 555 -0.20 1.94 -39.24
C CYS A 555 -0.17 1.89 -40.79
N ARG A 556 -0.14 0.69 -41.38
CA ARG A 556 -0.12 0.45 -42.83
C ARG A 556 -0.95 -0.77 -43.22
N GLY A 557 -2.20 -0.83 -42.78
CA GLY A 557 -3.13 -1.90 -43.18
C GLY A 557 -4.19 -2.17 -42.13
N PRO A 558 -5.17 -3.03 -42.42
CA PRO A 558 -6.12 -3.46 -41.41
C PRO A 558 -5.42 -4.37 -40.40
N ILE A 559 -5.81 -4.26 -39.12
CA ILE A 559 -5.13 -4.94 -38.00
C ILE A 559 -5.08 -6.46 -38.19
N HIS A 560 -6.14 -7.05 -38.73
CA HIS A 560 -6.23 -8.49 -39.00
C HIS A 560 -5.25 -8.98 -40.08
N GLU A 561 -4.65 -8.09 -40.86
CA GLU A 561 -3.65 -8.44 -41.87
C GLU A 561 -2.21 -8.33 -41.37
N THR A 562 -2.00 -7.85 -40.14
CA THR A 562 -0.65 -7.83 -39.56
C THR A 562 -0.13 -9.23 -39.32
N THR A 563 1.16 -9.45 -39.61
CA THR A 563 1.82 -10.76 -39.46
C THR A 563 1.61 -11.36 -38.07
N TYR A 564 1.83 -10.58 -37.01
CA TYR A 564 1.63 -11.04 -35.63
C TYR A 564 0.20 -11.49 -35.34
N ILE A 565 -0.80 -10.76 -35.84
CA ILE A 565 -2.21 -11.12 -35.62
C ILE A 565 -2.57 -12.38 -36.40
N ARG A 566 -2.10 -12.52 -37.65
CA ARG A 566 -2.31 -13.75 -38.43
C ARG A 566 -1.67 -14.97 -37.76
N GLU A 567 -0.42 -14.85 -37.34
CA GLU A 567 0.28 -15.93 -36.63
C GLU A 567 -0.44 -16.36 -35.35
N VAL A 568 -1.05 -15.42 -34.62
CA VAL A 568 -1.87 -15.76 -33.44
C VAL A 568 -3.24 -16.30 -33.84
N GLN A 569 -3.87 -15.78 -34.90
CA GLN A 569 -5.17 -16.26 -35.42
C GLN A 569 -5.11 -17.71 -35.90
N ASP A 570 -3.98 -18.13 -36.46
CA ASP A 570 -3.74 -19.52 -36.87
C ASP A 570 -3.73 -20.48 -35.66
N LEU A 571 -3.46 -19.96 -34.46
CA LEU A 571 -3.38 -20.73 -33.21
C LEU A 571 -4.67 -20.66 -32.40
N ILE A 572 -5.26 -19.47 -32.26
CA ILE A 572 -6.41 -19.21 -31.41
C ILE A 572 -7.37 -18.18 -32.04
N PRO A 573 -8.68 -18.25 -31.75
CA PRO A 573 -9.62 -17.20 -32.15
C PRO A 573 -9.23 -15.83 -31.61
N ILE A 574 -9.41 -14.79 -32.42
CA ILE A 574 -9.21 -13.39 -32.03
C ILE A 574 -10.48 -12.58 -32.30
N SER A 575 -10.94 -11.83 -31.30
CA SER A 575 -12.07 -10.90 -31.39
C SER A 575 -11.57 -9.46 -31.26
N PHE A 576 -12.14 -8.55 -32.06
CA PHE A 576 -11.78 -7.14 -32.08
C PHE A 576 -12.94 -6.27 -31.57
N GLN A 577 -12.70 -5.52 -30.50
CA GLN A 577 -13.60 -4.51 -29.94
C GLN A 577 -12.93 -3.14 -30.07
N LEU A 578 -12.81 -2.67 -31.30
CA LEU A 578 -12.09 -1.45 -31.66
C LEU A 578 -13.05 -0.25 -31.75
N PRO A 579 -12.58 0.97 -31.46
CA PRO A 579 -13.39 2.17 -31.64
C PRO A 579 -13.78 2.37 -33.10
N LEU A 580 -15.03 2.80 -33.32
CA LEU A 580 -15.61 3.04 -34.63
C LEU A 580 -14.83 4.07 -35.47
N ASP A 581 -14.20 5.05 -34.81
CA ASP A 581 -13.46 6.15 -35.46
C ASP A 581 -12.09 5.70 -36.05
N GLY A 582 -11.70 4.45 -35.86
CA GLY A 582 -10.40 3.94 -36.32
C GLY A 582 -9.19 4.54 -35.59
N CYS A 583 -8.00 4.38 -36.17
CA CYS A 583 -6.75 4.76 -35.53
C CYS A 583 -6.56 6.28 -35.45
N ARG A 584 -6.79 6.86 -34.26
CA ARG A 584 -6.68 8.32 -33.97
C ARG A 584 -5.30 8.96 -34.21
N ARG A 585 -4.30 8.17 -34.63
CA ARG A 585 -2.93 8.61 -34.87
C ARG A 585 -2.41 8.34 -36.29
N CYS A 586 -3.15 7.60 -37.12
CA CYS A 586 -2.79 7.39 -38.53
C CYS A 586 -3.39 8.42 -39.49
N THR A 587 -4.20 9.34 -38.99
CA THR A 587 -4.83 10.40 -39.78
C THR A 587 -3.92 11.60 -40.08
N LEU A 588 -2.59 11.42 -40.09
CA LEU A 588 -1.63 12.46 -40.49
C LEU A 588 -0.49 11.88 -41.33
N SER A 589 -0.80 11.53 -42.58
CA SER A 589 0.07 11.73 -43.75
C SER A 589 -0.67 11.26 -45.02
N THR A 590 -1.56 12.11 -45.54
CA THR A 590 -1.82 12.15 -46.99
C THR A 590 -0.73 12.95 -47.66
#